data_AF-A0A210QM90-F1
#
_entry.id   AF-A0A210QM90-F1
#
_cell.length_a   1.000
_cell.length_b   1.000
_cell.length_c   1.000
_cell.angle_alpha   90.00
_cell.angle_beta   90.00
_cell.angle_gamma   90.00
#
_symmetry.space_group_name_H-M   'P 1'
#
loop_
_entity.id
_entity.type
_entity.pdbx_description
1 polymer ?
#
loop_
_entity_poly.entity_id
_entity_poly.type
_entity_poly.pdbx_seq_one_letter_code
_entity_poly.pdbx_strand_id
1 'polypeptide(L)'
;MIAGHTKFDPDWHFGVWKLRWRSSDVETLQEVALSVMKSSRNGHNIPQLVQDDDKPIKFTDWKTYLKQYFKPLKNLRSYHHFIVDSTKPGTVLCKELCDSPTVSINLLKCEDILPSVNDVPVEKVSVGLDPSRQWYLFDNIREFCKSECSKNSTCLKPVVPKSEVNVDETNEIPNHPSKRKGLLLR
;
A
#
# COMPACT_ATOMS: atom_id res chain seq x y z
N MET A 1 -7.69 26.50 12.81
CA MET A 1 -6.77 25.42 12.38
C MET A 1 -6.46 25.65 10.90
N ILE A 2 -5.25 26.12 10.58
CA ILE A 2 -4.85 26.40 9.18
C ILE A 2 -4.50 25.05 8.53
N ALA A 3 -5.10 24.78 7.37
CA ALA A 3 -4.78 23.60 6.58
C ALA A 3 -3.31 23.64 6.14
N GLY A 4 -2.58 22.55 6.43
CA GLY A 4 -1.30 22.23 5.79
C GLY A 4 -0.03 22.67 6.54
N HIS A 5 0.30 22.07 7.68
CA HIS A 5 1.68 22.15 8.18
C HIS A 5 2.14 21.02 9.13
N THR A 6 1.83 19.76 8.82
CA THR A 6 2.72 18.66 9.22
C THR A 6 3.46 18.21 7.98
N LYS A 7 4.56 18.90 7.65
CA LYS A 7 5.54 18.42 6.67
C LYS A 7 6.27 17.26 7.34
N PHE A 8 5.72 16.06 7.20
CA PHE A 8 6.36 14.85 7.67
C PHE A 8 7.58 14.57 6.77
N ASP A 9 8.75 14.29 7.35
CA ASP A 9 9.98 14.13 6.56
C ASP A 9 9.86 13.05 5.48
N PRO A 10 9.21 11.89 5.72
CA PRO A 10 8.91 10.93 4.66
C PRO A 10 8.08 11.50 3.50
N ASP A 11 7.09 12.37 3.76
CA ASP A 11 6.28 12.98 2.70
C ASP A 11 7.11 13.91 1.82
N TRP A 12 8.07 14.64 2.42
CA TRP A 12 8.98 15.50 1.68
C TRP A 12 9.89 14.68 0.77
N HIS A 13 10.57 13.65 1.30
CA HIS A 13 11.48 12.80 0.53
C HIS A 13 10.77 12.03 -0.58
N PHE A 14 9.56 11.54 -0.30
CA PHE A 14 8.69 10.94 -1.32
C PHE A 14 8.25 11.96 -2.37
N GLY A 15 8.00 13.21 -1.95
CA GLY A 15 7.73 14.35 -2.84
C GLY A 15 8.85 14.61 -3.85
N VAL A 16 10.11 14.56 -3.41
CA VAL A 16 11.28 14.73 -4.27
C VAL A 16 11.38 13.61 -5.31
N TRP A 17 11.13 12.36 -4.92
CA TRP A 17 11.09 11.25 -5.88
C TRP A 17 9.95 11.43 -6.89
N LYS A 18 8.72 11.77 -6.44
CA LYS A 18 7.56 12.01 -7.32
C LYS A 18 7.83 13.08 -8.38
N LEU A 19 8.57 14.14 -8.04
CA LEU A 19 8.95 15.18 -9.01
C LEU A 19 9.80 14.61 -10.15
N ARG A 20 10.79 13.77 -9.83
CA ARG A 20 11.67 13.13 -10.82
C ARG A 20 10.98 12.01 -11.59
N TRP A 21 10.10 11.27 -10.92
CA TRP A 21 9.34 10.17 -11.52
C TRP A 21 8.50 10.63 -12.72
N ARG A 22 7.90 11.83 -12.65
CA ARG A 22 7.03 12.38 -13.71
C ARG A 22 7.71 12.55 -15.06
N SER A 23 9.02 12.73 -15.07
CA SER A 23 9.82 12.87 -16.29
C SER A 23 10.76 11.67 -16.50
N SER A 24 10.59 10.60 -15.71
CA SER A 24 11.40 9.40 -15.83
C SER A 24 10.85 8.48 -16.91
N ASP A 25 11.74 7.70 -17.50
CA ASP A 25 11.46 6.72 -18.54
C ASP A 25 11.78 5.29 -18.09
N VAL A 26 11.55 5.05 -16.81
CA VAL A 26 11.78 3.78 -16.12
C VAL A 26 10.79 2.71 -16.61
N GLU A 27 11.30 1.53 -16.95
CA GLU A 27 10.52 0.41 -17.51
C GLU A 27 10.63 -0.89 -16.69
N THR A 28 11.64 -1.00 -15.83
CA THR A 28 11.89 -2.19 -14.99
C THR A 28 11.82 -1.87 -13.50
N LEU A 29 11.57 -2.88 -12.66
CA LEU A 29 11.56 -2.72 -11.19
C LEU A 29 12.92 -2.25 -10.65
N GLN A 30 14.01 -2.72 -11.24
CA GLN A 30 15.38 -2.33 -10.90
C GLN A 30 15.61 -0.85 -11.21
N GLU A 31 15.14 -0.37 -12.35
CA GLU A 31 15.19 1.05 -12.70
C GLU A 31 14.31 1.90 -11.77
N VAL A 32 13.15 1.39 -11.32
CA VAL A 32 12.35 2.06 -10.28
C VAL A 32 13.18 2.21 -9.01
N ALA A 33 13.79 1.13 -8.53
CA ALA A 33 14.65 1.17 -7.34
C ALA A 33 15.83 2.15 -7.51
N LEU A 34 16.50 2.13 -8.67
CA LEU A 34 17.56 3.07 -9.00
C LEU A 34 17.06 4.53 -8.99
N SER A 35 15.86 4.79 -9.49
CA SER A 35 15.25 6.12 -9.47
C SER A 35 14.98 6.62 -8.04
N VAL A 36 14.55 5.70 -7.16
CA VAL A 36 14.32 5.98 -5.74
C VAL A 36 15.64 6.28 -5.04
N MET A 37 16.67 5.44 -5.20
CA MET A 37 18.00 5.69 -4.61
C MET A 37 18.58 7.03 -5.06
N LYS A 38 18.53 7.32 -6.37
CA LYS A 38 19.09 8.56 -6.92
C LYS A 38 18.31 9.80 -6.49
N SER A 39 17.06 9.66 -6.02
CA SER A 39 16.17 10.79 -5.73
C SER A 39 16.60 11.64 -4.52
N SER A 40 17.28 11.04 -3.54
CA SER A 40 17.74 11.74 -2.33
C SER A 40 19.25 11.90 -2.34
N ARG A 41 19.75 13.13 -2.14
CA ARG A 41 21.20 13.42 -2.09
C ARG A 41 21.91 12.73 -0.92
N ASN A 42 21.20 12.47 0.17
CA ASN A 42 21.75 11.93 1.41
C ASN A 42 21.26 10.50 1.71
N GLY A 43 20.71 9.80 0.70
CA GLY A 43 20.27 8.40 0.87
C GLY A 43 19.02 8.20 1.74
N HIS A 44 18.22 9.25 1.99
CA HIS A 44 16.97 9.12 2.77
C HIS A 44 15.91 8.23 2.11
N ASN A 45 15.94 8.08 0.78
CA ASN A 45 15.05 7.20 0.05
C ASN A 45 15.77 5.89 -0.25
N ILE A 46 15.37 4.83 0.45
CA ILE A 46 15.94 3.48 0.32
C ILE A 46 14.86 2.59 -0.30
N PRO A 47 15.04 2.10 -1.53
CA PRO A 47 14.12 1.12 -2.09
C PRO A 47 14.32 -0.22 -1.40
N GLN A 48 13.22 -0.96 -1.24
CA GLN A 48 13.24 -2.37 -0.89
C GLN A 48 12.44 -3.10 -1.96
N LEU A 49 13.10 -3.98 -2.70
CA LEU A 49 12.43 -4.78 -3.72
C LEU A 49 11.71 -5.95 -3.07
N VAL A 50 10.58 -6.34 -3.64
CA VAL A 50 9.82 -7.52 -3.17
C VAL A 50 10.59 -8.81 -3.45
N GLN A 51 11.49 -8.80 -4.43
CA GLN A 51 12.33 -9.94 -4.85
C GLN A 51 13.74 -9.88 -4.22
N ASP A 52 13.91 -9.17 -3.11
CA ASP A 52 15.19 -9.10 -2.40
C ASP A 52 15.34 -10.32 -1.48
N ASP A 53 16.21 -11.26 -1.84
CA ASP A 53 16.47 -12.49 -1.08
C ASP A 53 17.14 -12.22 0.27
N ASP A 54 17.92 -11.15 0.38
CA ASP A 54 18.58 -10.75 1.64
C ASP A 54 17.59 -10.06 2.60
N LYS A 55 16.57 -9.39 2.05
CA LYS A 55 15.56 -8.63 2.80
C LYS A 55 14.13 -8.95 2.36
N PRO A 56 13.66 -10.19 2.56
CA PRO A 56 12.35 -10.62 2.09
C PRO A 56 11.23 -9.80 2.76
N ILE A 57 10.35 -9.23 1.94
CA ILE A 57 9.14 -8.56 2.42
C ILE A 57 8.04 -9.60 2.57
N LYS A 58 7.62 -9.85 3.81
CA LYS A 58 6.52 -10.75 4.13
C LYS A 58 5.23 -9.98 4.35
N PHE A 59 4.20 -10.29 3.57
CA PHE A 59 2.86 -9.78 3.81
C PHE A 59 2.11 -10.78 4.67
N THR A 60 1.49 -10.34 5.76
CA THR A 60 0.79 -11.22 6.71
C THR A 60 -0.65 -10.77 6.89
N ASP A 61 -1.58 -11.73 7.08
CA ASP A 61 -3.00 -11.40 7.25
C ASP A 61 -3.36 -11.02 8.70
N TRP A 62 -2.86 -9.85 9.12
CA TRP A 62 -3.20 -9.27 10.42
C TRP A 62 -4.70 -9.05 10.60
N LYS A 63 -5.46 -8.82 9.52
CA LYS A 63 -6.89 -8.54 9.62
C LYS A 63 -7.64 -9.77 10.10
N THR A 64 -7.41 -10.92 9.47
CA THR A 64 -8.06 -12.19 9.87
C THR A 64 -7.58 -12.63 11.25
N TYR A 65 -6.28 -12.53 11.50
CA TYR A 65 -5.69 -12.85 12.80
C TYR A 65 -6.27 -11.98 13.93
N LEU A 66 -6.19 -10.66 13.86
CA LEU A 66 -6.68 -9.77 14.92
C LEU A 66 -8.21 -9.84 15.10
N LYS A 67 -8.96 -10.20 14.04
CA LYS A 67 -10.41 -10.37 14.11
C LYS A 67 -10.82 -11.47 15.09
N GLN A 68 -9.96 -12.44 15.42
CA GLN A 68 -10.31 -13.46 16.42
C GLN A 68 -10.32 -12.92 17.86
N TYR A 69 -9.51 -11.89 18.14
CA TYR A 69 -9.39 -11.30 19.47
C TYR A 69 -10.23 -10.04 19.66
N PHE A 70 -10.38 -9.23 18.60
CA PHE A 70 -10.96 -7.89 18.71
C PHE A 70 -12.29 -7.71 17.97
N LYS A 71 -13.17 -6.87 18.53
CA LYS A 71 -14.38 -6.31 17.94
C LYS A 71 -14.01 -5.05 17.16
N PRO A 72 -14.67 -4.76 16.04
CA PRO A 72 -14.42 -3.52 15.30
C PRO A 72 -14.87 -2.30 16.11
N LEU A 73 -14.05 -1.26 16.12
CA LEU A 73 -14.43 0.04 16.68
C LEU A 73 -15.37 0.77 15.72
N LYS A 74 -16.63 0.93 16.13
CA LYS A 74 -17.64 1.66 15.36
C LYS A 74 -17.37 3.16 15.40
N ASN A 75 -17.87 3.90 14.41
CA ASN A 75 -17.81 5.36 14.34
C ASN A 75 -16.38 5.94 14.44
N LEU A 76 -15.37 5.22 13.95
CA LEU A 76 -13.96 5.63 14.02
C LEU A 76 -13.72 7.05 13.48
N ARG A 77 -14.48 7.47 12.46
CA ARG A 77 -14.37 8.81 11.86
C ARG A 77 -14.98 9.93 12.71
N SER A 78 -15.88 9.59 13.64
CA SER A 78 -16.54 10.56 14.52
C SER A 78 -15.67 10.91 15.74
N TYR A 79 -14.71 10.07 16.09
CA TYR A 79 -13.79 10.31 17.19
C TYR A 79 -12.49 10.98 16.70
N HIS A 80 -12.04 12.02 17.40
CA HIS A 80 -10.78 12.72 17.11
C HIS A 80 -9.67 12.42 18.11
N HIS A 81 -10.01 11.91 19.29
CA HIS A 81 -9.03 11.52 20.30
C HIS A 81 -9.23 10.07 20.71
N PHE A 82 -8.14 9.30 20.67
CA PHE A 82 -8.07 7.93 21.14
C PHE A 82 -7.00 7.86 22.22
N ILE A 83 -7.35 7.30 23.37
CA ILE A 83 -6.42 7.08 24.48
C ILE A 83 -6.42 5.58 24.76
N VAL A 84 -5.24 4.99 24.71
CA VAL A 84 -4.99 3.58 25.00
C VAL A 84 -4.04 3.53 26.18
N ASP A 85 -4.35 2.70 27.17
CA ASP A 85 -3.61 2.60 28.42
C ASP A 85 -3.13 1.16 28.60
N SER A 86 -1.85 0.98 28.94
CA SER A 86 -1.28 -0.34 29.20
C SER A 86 -1.90 -1.03 30.41
N THR A 87 -2.47 -0.28 31.36
CA THR A 87 -3.17 -0.81 32.53
C THR A 87 -4.56 -1.36 32.22
N LYS A 88 -5.13 -1.03 31.05
CA LYS A 88 -6.46 -1.46 30.60
C LYS A 88 -6.39 -2.02 29.18
N PRO A 89 -5.70 -3.15 28.96
CA PRO A 89 -5.53 -3.74 27.65
C PRO A 89 -6.88 -3.99 26.99
N GLY A 90 -6.96 -3.69 25.69
CA GLY A 90 -8.19 -3.87 24.92
C GLY A 90 -9.25 -2.80 25.09
N THR A 91 -9.12 -1.88 26.06
CA THR A 91 -10.01 -0.73 26.19
C THR A 91 -9.43 0.49 25.52
N VAL A 92 -10.25 1.16 24.72
CA VAL A 92 -9.92 2.45 24.10
C VAL A 92 -10.90 3.50 24.59
N LEU A 93 -10.35 4.57 25.16
CA LEU A 93 -11.13 5.76 25.51
C LEU A 93 -11.18 6.68 24.29
N CYS A 94 -12.39 7.03 23.86
CA CYS A 94 -12.63 7.84 22.67
C CYS A 94 -13.29 9.16 23.04
N LYS A 95 -12.94 10.25 22.34
CA LYS A 95 -13.68 11.52 22.39
C LYS A 95 -13.98 12.01 20.98
N GLU A 96 -15.19 12.54 20.79
CA GLU A 96 -15.58 13.18 19.53
C GLU A 96 -14.75 14.44 19.30
N LEU A 97 -14.81 15.41 20.21
CA LEU A 97 -13.96 16.61 20.22
C LEU A 97 -13.14 16.68 21.53
N CYS A 98 -12.23 17.65 21.65
CA CYS A 98 -11.38 17.82 22.84
C CYS A 98 -12.20 17.93 24.14
N ASP A 99 -13.28 18.70 24.09
CA ASP A 99 -14.16 19.01 25.22
C ASP A 99 -15.34 18.03 25.34
N SER A 100 -15.47 17.08 24.42
CA SER A 100 -16.51 16.05 24.49
C SER A 100 -16.26 15.09 25.65
N PRO A 101 -17.33 14.50 26.21
CA PRO A 101 -17.20 13.45 27.20
C PRO A 101 -16.42 12.25 26.63
N THR A 102 -15.67 11.59 27.50
CA THR A 102 -14.92 10.39 27.15
C THR A 102 -15.85 9.18 27.13
N VAL A 103 -15.83 8.42 26.05
CA VAL A 103 -16.53 7.15 25.91
C VAL A 103 -15.51 6.01 26.04
N SER A 104 -15.76 5.08 26.96
CA SER A 104 -14.92 3.89 27.12
C SER A 104 -15.46 2.74 26.28
N ILE A 105 -14.61 2.15 25.43
CA ILE A 105 -15.00 1.07 24.52
C ILE A 105 -14.03 -0.10 24.68
N ASN A 106 -14.54 -1.25 25.11
CA ASN A 106 -13.78 -2.50 25.16
C ASN A 106 -13.83 -3.20 23.78
N LEU A 107 -12.67 -3.38 23.17
CA LEU A 107 -12.49 -4.05 21.89
C LEU A 107 -12.30 -5.56 22.05
N LEU A 108 -11.97 -6.09 23.22
CA LEU A 108 -11.76 -7.54 23.38
C LEU A 108 -13.07 -8.29 23.20
N LYS A 109 -12.97 -9.44 22.52
CA LYS A 109 -14.04 -10.43 22.46
C LYS A 109 -14.10 -11.27 23.73
N CYS A 110 -12.94 -11.63 24.26
CA CYS A 110 -12.75 -12.40 25.48
C CYS A 110 -11.51 -11.85 26.20
N GLU A 111 -11.58 -11.64 27.51
CA GLU A 111 -10.49 -11.05 28.30
C GLU A 111 -9.36 -12.06 28.55
N ASP A 112 -9.69 -13.35 28.59
CA ASP A 112 -8.73 -14.44 28.84
C ASP A 112 -7.97 -14.88 27.58
N ILE A 113 -8.41 -14.46 26.38
CA ILE A 113 -7.84 -14.87 25.10
C ILE A 113 -7.22 -13.65 24.42
N LEU A 114 -5.92 -13.49 24.58
CA LEU A 114 -5.13 -12.39 24.01
C LEU A 114 -4.16 -12.89 22.93
N PRO A 115 -3.81 -12.05 21.95
CA PRO A 115 -2.74 -12.38 21.00
C PRO A 115 -1.40 -12.49 21.74
N SER A 116 -0.61 -13.52 21.44
CA SER A 116 0.76 -13.60 21.94
C SER A 116 1.66 -12.60 21.21
N VAL A 117 2.69 -12.10 21.90
CA VAL A 117 3.70 -11.22 21.31
C VAL A 117 4.55 -11.95 20.26
N ASN A 118 4.67 -13.28 20.39
CA ASN A 118 5.45 -14.11 19.48
C ASN A 118 4.64 -14.65 18.29
N ASP A 119 3.32 -14.44 18.28
CA ASP A 119 2.46 -14.96 17.21
C ASP A 119 2.60 -14.06 15.97
N VAL A 120 2.97 -14.68 14.86
CA VAL A 120 3.01 -14.04 13.54
C VAL A 120 1.90 -14.65 12.68
N PRO A 121 0.98 -13.84 12.13
CA PRO A 121 -0.09 -14.35 11.26
C PRO A 121 0.46 -15.09 10.04
N VAL A 122 -0.38 -15.93 9.45
CA VAL A 122 -0.06 -16.64 8.21
C VAL A 122 0.38 -15.66 7.12
N GLU A 123 1.50 -16.00 6.48
CA GLU A 123 2.05 -15.25 5.36
C GLU A 123 1.13 -15.36 4.14
N LYS A 124 0.81 -14.21 3.55
CA LYS A 124 0.03 -14.11 2.32
C LYS A 124 0.97 -14.32 1.15
N VAL A 125 0.79 -15.44 0.47
CA VAL A 125 1.47 -15.70 -0.80
C VAL A 125 0.85 -14.80 -1.88
N SER A 126 1.69 -14.06 -2.60
CA SER A 126 1.26 -13.35 -3.80
C SER A 126 1.04 -14.36 -4.91
N VAL A 127 -0.17 -14.37 -5.48
CA VAL A 127 -0.53 -15.26 -6.60
C VAL A 127 0.14 -14.82 -7.91
N GLY A 128 0.74 -13.62 -7.92
CA GLY A 128 1.31 -12.99 -9.12
C GLY A 128 0.23 -12.37 -10.00
N LEU A 129 0.59 -12.08 -11.25
CA LEU A 129 -0.35 -11.63 -12.27
C LEU A 129 -1.12 -12.82 -12.81
N ASP A 130 -2.42 -12.69 -13.00
CA ASP A 130 -3.23 -13.69 -13.68
C ASP A 130 -2.85 -13.79 -15.18
N PRO A 131 -3.09 -14.93 -15.84
CA PRO A 131 -2.74 -15.12 -17.24
C PRO A 131 -3.35 -14.06 -18.19
N SER A 132 -4.59 -13.60 -17.95
CA SER A 132 -5.23 -12.57 -18.77
C SER A 132 -4.43 -11.26 -18.70
N ARG A 133 -4.01 -10.86 -17.50
CA ARG A 133 -3.18 -9.66 -17.32
C ARG A 133 -1.79 -9.82 -17.91
N GLN A 134 -1.18 -11.00 -17.82
CA GLN A 134 0.12 -11.25 -18.46
C GLN A 134 0.00 -11.15 -19.99
N TRP A 135 -1.06 -11.71 -20.61
CA TRP A 135 -1.33 -11.56 -22.04
C TRP A 135 -1.57 -10.11 -22.43
N TYR A 136 -2.33 -9.35 -21.64
CA TYR A 136 -2.52 -7.92 -21.88
C TYR A 136 -1.19 -7.16 -21.94
N LEU A 137 -0.28 -7.41 -20.98
CA LEU A 137 1.05 -6.78 -20.98
C LEU A 137 1.86 -7.18 -22.21
N PHE A 138 1.84 -8.47 -22.58
CA PHE A 138 2.56 -8.98 -23.74
C PHE A 138 2.04 -8.41 -25.07
N ASP A 139 0.73 -8.35 -25.26
CA ASP A 139 0.12 -7.95 -26.55
C ASP A 139 0.02 -6.42 -26.69
N ASN A 140 -0.29 -5.69 -25.60
CA ASN A 140 -0.66 -4.28 -25.68
C ASN A 140 0.37 -3.33 -25.06
N ILE A 141 1.25 -3.79 -24.17
CA ILE A 141 2.22 -2.91 -23.49
C ILE A 141 3.64 -3.12 -24.02
N ARG A 142 3.97 -4.35 -24.43
CA ARG A 142 5.32 -4.74 -24.85
C ARG A 142 5.92 -3.87 -25.96
N GLU A 143 5.12 -3.40 -26.91
CA GLU A 143 5.61 -2.55 -28.01
C GLU A 143 6.11 -1.18 -27.54
N PHE A 144 5.60 -0.70 -26.40
CA PHE A 144 5.97 0.59 -25.83
C PHE A 144 7.25 0.53 -24.96
N CYS A 145 7.76 -0.67 -24.67
CA CYS A 145 9.04 -0.84 -23.99
C CYS A 145 10.20 -0.52 -24.94
N LYS A 146 11.11 0.35 -24.51
CA LYS A 146 12.25 0.88 -25.28
C LYS A 146 13.31 -0.16 -25.59
N SER A 147 13.54 -1.13 -24.69
CA SER A 147 14.59 -2.13 -24.85
C SER A 147 14.05 -3.57 -24.83
N GLU A 148 14.73 -4.47 -25.52
CA GLU A 148 14.41 -5.91 -25.45
C GLU A 148 14.58 -6.48 -24.04
N CYS A 149 15.53 -5.94 -23.26
CA CYS A 149 15.69 -6.30 -21.86
C CYS A 149 14.44 -5.95 -21.04
N SER A 150 13.93 -4.72 -21.18
CA SER A 150 12.69 -4.26 -20.52
C SER A 150 11.48 -5.10 -20.93
N LYS A 151 11.35 -5.41 -22.23
CA LYS A 151 10.28 -6.28 -22.74
C LYS A 151 10.31 -7.65 -22.08
N ASN A 152 11.49 -8.24 -21.95
CA ASN A 152 11.67 -9.57 -21.36
C ASN A 152 11.69 -9.57 -19.82
N SER A 153 11.70 -8.40 -19.19
CA SER A 153 11.55 -8.30 -17.72
C SER A 153 10.11 -8.00 -17.31
N THR A 154 9.42 -7.13 -18.05
CA THR A 154 8.13 -6.55 -17.60
C THR A 154 6.93 -7.11 -18.37
N CYS A 155 7.12 -7.53 -19.62
CA CYS A 155 6.04 -7.98 -20.52
C CYS A 155 6.40 -9.31 -21.19
N LEU A 156 6.72 -10.32 -20.38
CA LEU A 156 7.07 -11.67 -20.84
C LEU A 156 5.89 -12.37 -21.52
N LYS A 157 6.21 -13.27 -22.46
CA LYS A 157 5.19 -14.14 -23.05
C LYS A 157 4.64 -15.07 -21.96
N PRO A 158 3.33 -15.11 -21.73
CA PRO A 158 2.74 -15.98 -20.72
C PRO A 158 2.99 -17.46 -21.05
N VAL A 159 3.14 -18.29 -20.00
CA VAL A 159 3.30 -19.75 -20.14
C VAL A 159 1.97 -20.41 -20.52
N VAL A 160 0.86 -19.90 -19.98
CA VAL A 160 -0.48 -20.42 -20.24
C VAL A 160 -0.93 -20.04 -21.67
N PRO A 161 -1.35 -21.02 -22.51
CA PRO A 161 -1.85 -20.74 -23.85
C PRO A 161 -3.04 -19.78 -23.85
N LYS A 162 -3.08 -18.85 -24.81
CA LYS A 162 -4.14 -17.84 -24.90
C LYS A 162 -5.55 -18.44 -25.09
N SER A 163 -5.64 -19.63 -25.68
CA SER A 163 -6.89 -20.39 -25.86
C SER A 163 -7.54 -20.85 -24.55
N GLU A 164 -6.75 -20.93 -23.47
CA GLU A 164 -7.21 -21.40 -22.16
C GLU A 164 -7.58 -20.24 -21.22
N VAL A 165 -7.45 -18.99 -21.70
CA VAL A 165 -7.66 -17.77 -20.92
C VAL A 165 -8.94 -17.08 -21.36
N ASN A 166 -9.87 -16.85 -20.44
CA ASN A 166 -11.09 -16.07 -20.72
C ASN A 166 -10.74 -14.57 -20.65
N VAL A 167 -10.55 -13.94 -21.80
CA VAL A 167 -9.97 -12.59 -21.93
C VAL A 167 -11.01 -11.48 -21.66
N ASP A 168 -12.29 -11.80 -21.51
CA ASP A 168 -13.38 -10.81 -21.52
C ASP A 168 -13.71 -10.15 -20.17
N GLU A 169 -13.22 -10.64 -19.02
CA GLU A 169 -13.73 -10.19 -17.71
C GLU A 169 -12.96 -9.04 -17.01
N THR A 170 -11.77 -8.64 -17.46
CA THR A 170 -10.89 -7.75 -16.64
C THR A 170 -10.55 -6.38 -17.25
N ASN A 171 -11.22 -5.95 -18.32
CA ASN A 171 -10.96 -4.64 -18.96
C ASN A 171 -11.50 -3.42 -18.17
N GLU A 172 -12.03 -3.60 -16.95
CA GLU A 172 -12.31 -2.47 -16.06
C GLU A 172 -11.00 -1.94 -15.45
N ILE A 173 -10.43 -0.94 -16.12
CA ILE A 173 -9.42 -0.05 -15.55
C ILE A 173 -10.00 0.54 -14.24
N PRO A 174 -9.31 0.49 -13.08
CA PRO A 174 -9.73 1.24 -11.92
C PRO A 174 -9.76 2.72 -12.30
N ASN A 175 -10.96 3.30 -12.35
CA ASN A 175 -11.21 4.70 -12.68
C ASN A 175 -10.21 5.62 -11.95
N HIS A 176 -9.20 6.13 -12.67
CA HIS A 176 -8.35 7.18 -12.16
C HIS A 176 -9.21 8.43 -12.06
N PRO A 177 -9.39 9.08 -10.90
CA PRO A 177 -10.20 10.28 -10.82
C PRO A 177 -9.51 11.40 -11.61
N SER A 178 -10.00 11.64 -12.82
CA SER A 178 -9.70 12.83 -13.60
C SER A 178 -10.54 13.98 -13.04
N LYS A 179 -9.89 14.88 -12.30
CA LYS A 179 -10.28 16.29 -12.12
C LYS A 179 -9.27 16.98 -11.20
N ARG A 180 -8.20 17.52 -11.77
CA ARG A 180 -7.63 18.76 -11.23
C ARG A 180 -8.47 19.90 -11.79
N LYS A 181 -9.50 20.31 -11.04
CA LYS A 181 -10.06 21.65 -11.22
C LYS A 181 -8.99 22.63 -10.74
N GLY A 182 -8.50 23.47 -11.64
CA GLY A 182 -7.65 24.60 -11.30
C GLY A 182 -8.37 25.49 -10.30
N LEU A 183 -7.80 25.64 -9.11
CA LEU A 183 -8.20 26.67 -8.17
C LEU A 183 -7.40 27.92 -8.56
N LEU A 184 -8.04 28.81 -9.32
CA LEU A 184 -7.60 30.19 -9.48
C LEU A 184 -7.66 30.85 -8.09
N LEU A 185 -6.50 31.13 -7.52
CA LEU A 185 -6.35 32.00 -6.36
C LEU A 185 -6.70 33.43 -6.81
N ARG A 186 -7.76 34.00 -6.22
CA ARG A 186 -7.89 35.43 -6.01
C ARG A 186 -7.49 35.73 -4.58
#